data_AF-A0A956YX00-F1
#
_entry.id   AF-A0A956YX00-F1
#
_cell.length_a   1.000
_cell.length_b   1.000
_cell.length_c   1.000
_cell.angle_alpha   90.00
_cell.angle_beta   90.00
_cell.angle_gamma   90.00
#
_symmetry.space_group_name_H-M   'P 1'
#
loop_
_entity.id
_entity.type
_entity.pdbx_description
1 polymer ?
#
loop_
_entity_poly.entity_id
_entity_poly.type
_entity_poly.pdbx_seq_one_letter_code
_entity_poly.pdbx_strand_id
1 'polypeptide(L)'
;MKPANIKKLQNRSRALTVRRVTRDTYAVASKSQPSLQHIVTVSMGRDGAIHGRCTCPWSHHGGFGCVHVMAVLHFIAARKKRRISFWPTREEAERQHKRVLRLAGNQDDAIYITSRPARRQRQKLPAAA
;
A
#
# COMPACT_ATOMS: atom_id res chain seq x y z
N MET A 1 -15.23 6.38 -4.64
CA MET A 1 -14.49 7.66 -4.75
C MET A 1 -12.98 7.40 -4.77
N LYS A 2 -12.28 7.95 -5.78
CA LYS A 2 -10.83 7.87 -5.94
C LYS A 2 -10.12 9.02 -5.21
N PRO A 3 -8.98 8.80 -4.55
CA PRO A 3 -8.25 9.87 -3.88
C PRO A 3 -7.56 10.79 -4.90
N ALA A 4 -7.70 12.11 -4.71
CA ALA A 4 -7.09 13.11 -5.59
C ALA A 4 -5.55 13.17 -5.46
N ASN A 5 -5.03 13.12 -4.23
CA ASN A 5 -3.61 13.37 -3.94
C ASN A 5 -2.82 12.09 -3.60
N ILE A 6 -2.75 11.14 -4.53
CA ILE A 6 -2.16 9.80 -4.31
C ILE A 6 -0.72 9.86 -3.80
N LYS A 7 0.14 10.74 -4.34
CA LYS A 7 1.55 10.81 -3.92
C LYS A 7 1.70 11.34 -2.49
N LYS A 8 0.86 12.31 -2.09
CA LYS A 8 0.83 12.82 -0.72
C LYS A 8 0.38 11.74 0.26
N LEU A 9 -0.68 10.99 -0.09
CA LEU A 9 -1.15 9.86 0.70
C LEU A 9 -0.11 8.74 0.80
N GLN A 10 0.56 8.41 -0.31
CA GLN A 10 1.66 7.44 -0.30
C GLN A 10 2.76 7.85 0.67
N ASN A 11 3.20 9.11 0.64
CA ASN A 11 4.24 9.58 1.55
C ASN A 11 3.80 9.49 3.01
N ARG A 12 2.57 9.92 3.32
CA ARG A 12 1.98 9.79 4.66
C ARG A 12 1.87 8.33 5.12
N SER A 13 1.51 7.42 4.23
CA SER A 13 1.32 6.00 4.55
C SER A 13 2.59 5.33 5.07
N ARG A 14 3.77 5.80 4.66
CA ARG A 14 5.07 5.27 5.13
C ARG A 14 5.36 5.59 6.60
N ALA A 15 4.69 6.60 7.16
CA ALA A 15 4.84 6.97 8.56
C ALA A 15 3.92 6.17 9.48
N LEU A 16 2.96 5.40 8.94
CA LEU A 16 2.02 4.60 9.71
C LEU A 16 2.64 3.28 10.16
N THR A 17 2.19 2.80 11.31
CA THR A 17 2.57 1.49 11.84
C THR A 17 1.52 0.47 11.44
N VAL A 18 1.96 -0.69 10.94
CA VAL A 18 1.08 -1.77 10.50
C VAL A 18 1.42 -3.04 11.27
N ARG A 19 0.40 -3.66 11.86
CA ARG A 19 0.50 -4.97 12.50
C ARG A 19 -0.45 -5.95 11.81
N ARG A 20 0.04 -7.13 11.45
CA ARG A 20 -0.80 -8.20 10.91
C ARG A 20 -1.61 -8.82 12.05
N VAL A 21 -2.93 -8.91 11.88
CA VAL A 21 -3.86 -9.53 12.85
C VAL A 21 -4.17 -10.96 12.42
N THR A 22 -4.53 -11.15 11.15
CA THR A 22 -4.79 -12.46 10.54
C THR A 22 -4.11 -12.57 9.18
N ARG A 23 -4.44 -13.60 8.38
CA ARG A 23 -3.82 -13.80 7.06
C ARG A 23 -3.99 -12.59 6.14
N ASP A 24 -5.16 -12.00 6.11
CA ASP A 24 -5.60 -10.93 5.21
C ASP A 24 -6.00 -9.65 5.95
N THR A 25 -6.03 -9.67 7.29
CA THR A 25 -6.44 -8.54 8.13
C THR A 25 -5.27 -7.91 8.87
N TYR A 26 -5.24 -6.59 8.90
CA TYR A 26 -4.18 -5.76 9.45
C TYR A 26 -4.76 -4.63 10.28
N ALA A 27 -4.11 -4.32 11.40
CA ALA A 27 -4.36 -3.12 12.18
C ALA A 27 -3.34 -2.05 11.78
N VAL A 28 -3.82 -0.83 11.51
CA VAL A 28 -3.00 0.31 11.12
C VAL A 28 -3.22 1.44 12.11
N ALA A 29 -2.13 2.02 12.61
CA ALA A 29 -2.17 3.12 13.56
C ALA A 29 -1.20 4.24 13.16
N SER A 30 -1.52 5.46 13.58
CA SER A 30 -0.54 6.54 13.57
C SER A 30 0.48 6.33 14.70
N LYS A 31 1.74 6.71 14.47
CA LYS A 31 2.75 6.73 15.53
C LYS A 31 2.40 7.71 16.65
N SER A 32 1.75 8.83 16.30
CA SER A 32 1.39 9.88 17.27
C SER A 32 0.14 9.54 18.09
N GLN A 33 -0.72 8.63 17.62
CA GLN A 33 -1.97 8.22 18.27
C GLN A 33 -2.17 6.71 18.08
N PRO A 34 -1.45 5.87 18.83
CA PRO A 34 -1.50 4.42 18.67
C PRO A 34 -2.83 3.78 19.14
N SER A 35 -3.60 4.49 19.98
CA SER A 35 -4.92 4.06 20.45
C SER A 35 -5.99 4.10 19.34
N LEU A 36 -5.83 4.95 18.33
CA LEU A 36 -6.73 5.01 17.17
C LEU A 36 -6.23 4.08 16.07
N GLN A 37 -6.83 2.89 16.03
CA GLN A 37 -6.50 1.86 15.04
C GLN A 37 -7.60 1.75 13.99
N HIS A 38 -7.18 1.59 12.73
CA HIS A 38 -8.06 1.22 11.64
C HIS A 38 -7.77 -0.21 11.21
N ILE A 39 -8.83 -0.99 11.00
CA ILE A 39 -8.72 -2.34 10.49
C ILE A 39 -8.77 -2.28 8.96
N VAL A 40 -7.83 -2.99 8.34
CA VAL A 40 -7.69 -3.07 6.90
C VAL A 40 -7.67 -4.53 6.49
N THR A 41 -8.50 -4.89 5.54
CA THR A 41 -8.46 -6.21 4.89
C THR A 41 -7.94 -6.07 3.47
N VAL A 42 -7.05 -6.99 3.08
CA VAL A 42 -6.48 -7.04 1.73
C VAL A 42 -6.60 -8.44 1.16
N SER A 43 -7.29 -8.56 0.04
CA SER A 43 -7.44 -9.81 -0.72
C SER A 43 -7.00 -9.62 -2.17
N MET A 44 -6.75 -10.73 -2.86
CA MET A 44 -6.43 -10.77 -4.29
C MET A 44 -7.60 -11.43 -5.02
N GLY A 45 -8.14 -10.74 -6.01
CA GLY A 45 -9.18 -11.24 -6.90
C GLY A 45 -8.65 -12.30 -7.86
N ARG A 46 -9.58 -13.01 -8.51
CA ARG A 46 -9.26 -14.04 -9.52
C ARG A 46 -8.57 -13.46 -10.77
N ASP A 47 -8.86 -12.20 -11.06
CA ASP A 47 -8.24 -11.40 -12.12
C ASP A 47 -6.85 -10.85 -11.74
N GLY A 48 -6.36 -11.15 -10.54
CA GLY A 48 -5.11 -10.63 -10.01
C GLY A 48 -5.19 -9.19 -9.50
N ALA A 49 -6.38 -8.58 -9.47
CA ALA A 49 -6.59 -7.28 -8.85
C ALA A 49 -6.47 -7.39 -7.34
N ILE A 50 -5.94 -6.34 -6.71
CA ILE A 50 -5.87 -6.22 -5.26
C ILE A 50 -7.14 -5.52 -4.81
N HIS A 51 -7.83 -6.08 -3.83
CA HIS A 51 -8.97 -5.46 -3.17
C HIS A 51 -8.56 -5.08 -1.75
N GLY A 52 -8.77 -3.82 -1.39
CA GLY A 52 -8.46 -3.31 -0.06
C GLY A 52 -9.66 -2.61 0.55
N ARG A 53 -10.07 -3.03 1.75
CA ARG A 53 -11.14 -2.38 2.52
C ARG A 53 -10.57 -1.86 3.84
N CYS A 54 -11.03 -0.70 4.28
CA CYS A 54 -10.61 -0.09 5.55
C CYS A 54 -11.84 0.28 6.40
N THR A 55 -11.67 0.37 7.71
CA THR A 55 -12.71 0.91 8.63
C THR A 55 -12.58 2.42 8.87
N CYS A 56 -11.88 3.16 7.99
CA CYS A 56 -11.77 4.61 8.15
C CYS A 56 -12.93 5.33 7.47
N PRO A 57 -13.28 6.57 7.87
CA PRO A 57 -14.41 7.32 7.31
C PRO A 57 -14.40 7.38 5.77
N TRP A 58 -13.23 7.59 5.16
CA TRP A 58 -13.08 7.56 3.69
C TRP A 58 -13.67 6.29 3.06
N SER A 59 -13.37 5.12 3.63
CA SER A 59 -13.86 3.85 3.11
C SER A 59 -15.34 3.64 3.42
N HIS A 60 -15.84 4.17 4.55
CA HIS A 60 -17.27 4.15 4.86
C HIS A 60 -18.09 4.96 3.85
N HIS A 61 -17.55 6.07 3.34
CA HIS A 61 -18.18 6.88 2.28
C HIS A 61 -17.89 6.36 0.86
N GLY A 62 -17.58 5.07 0.70
CA GLY A 62 -17.34 4.45 -0.60
C GLY A 62 -16.02 4.86 -1.26
N GLY A 63 -15.08 5.40 -0.49
CA GLY A 63 -13.72 5.67 -0.95
C GLY A 63 -12.86 4.40 -0.97
N PHE A 64 -11.90 4.33 -1.89
CA PHE A 64 -10.90 3.26 -1.94
C PHE A 64 -9.48 3.83 -1.89
N GLY A 65 -8.47 2.99 -1.67
CA GLY A 65 -7.07 3.42 -1.71
C GLY A 65 -6.69 4.47 -0.66
N CYS A 66 -7.30 4.42 0.54
CA CYS A 66 -6.94 5.32 1.62
C CYS A 66 -5.48 5.12 2.07
N VAL A 67 -4.97 6.07 2.85
CA VAL A 67 -3.62 6.02 3.43
C VAL A 67 -3.33 4.72 4.20
N HIS A 68 -4.32 4.17 4.91
CA HIS A 68 -4.19 2.91 5.66
C HIS A 68 -3.99 1.70 4.73
N VAL A 69 -4.76 1.60 3.64
CA VAL A 69 -4.60 0.54 2.63
C VAL A 69 -3.22 0.65 2.00
N MET A 70 -2.78 1.85 1.63
CA MET A 70 -1.43 2.07 1.08
C MET A 70 -0.33 1.61 2.06
N ALA A 71 -0.49 1.88 3.37
CA ALA A 71 0.45 1.45 4.39
C ALA A 71 0.53 -0.07 4.49
N VAL A 72 -0.62 -0.76 4.47
CA VAL A 72 -0.67 -2.23 4.47
C VAL A 72 -0.02 -2.82 3.24
N LEU A 73 -0.27 -2.26 2.05
CA LEU A 73 0.37 -2.72 0.82
C LEU A 73 1.88 -2.51 0.85
N HIS A 74 2.36 -1.40 1.41
CA HIS A 74 3.78 -1.20 1.67
C HIS A 74 4.35 -2.27 2.61
N PHE A 75 3.65 -2.56 3.71
CA PHE A 75 4.03 -3.61 4.66
C PHE A 75 4.12 -4.99 4.00
N ILE A 76 3.11 -5.39 3.22
CA ILE A 76 3.09 -6.66 2.48
C ILE A 76 4.24 -6.72 1.47
N ALA A 77 4.46 -5.64 0.71
CA ALA A 77 5.54 -5.57 -0.27
C ALA A 77 6.92 -5.69 0.39
N ALA A 78 7.13 -5.01 1.52
CA ALA A 78 8.39 -5.07 2.27
C ALA A 78 8.70 -6.50 2.75
N ARG A 79 7.71 -7.22 3.28
CA ARG A 79 7.86 -8.65 3.65
C ARG A 79 8.23 -9.54 2.47
N LYS A 80 7.81 -9.18 1.26
CA LYS A 80 8.18 -9.86 0.01
C LYS A 80 9.51 -9.35 -0.59
N LYS A 81 10.28 -8.53 0.15
CA LYS A 81 11.52 -7.87 -0.33
C LYS A 81 11.29 -7.04 -1.60
N ARG A 82 10.14 -6.38 -1.68
CA ARG A 82 9.73 -5.50 -2.79
C ARG A 82 9.52 -4.07 -2.29
N ARG A 83 9.65 -3.11 -3.20
CA ARG A 83 9.23 -1.72 -3.02
C ARG A 83 8.12 -1.44 -4.02
N ILE A 84 7.10 -0.70 -3.57
CA ILE A 84 5.97 -0.32 -4.41
C ILE A 84 5.80 1.21 -4.46
N SER A 85 5.16 1.69 -5.52
CA SER A 85 4.71 3.07 -5.69
C SER A 85 3.31 3.09 -6.31
N PHE A 86 2.50 4.09 -5.98
CA PHE A 86 1.11 4.23 -6.41
C PHE A 86 0.96 5.34 -7.45
N TRP A 87 0.04 5.16 -8.39
CA TRP A 87 -0.22 6.06 -9.52
C TRP A 87 -1.73 6.21 -9.75
N PRO A 88 -2.21 7.42 -10.06
CA PRO A 88 -3.62 7.66 -10.41
C PRO A 88 -4.03 6.93 -11.67
N THR A 89 -3.18 6.85 -12.69
CA THR A 89 -3.55 6.25 -13.98
C THR A 89 -2.62 5.13 -14.37
N ARG A 90 -3.06 4.32 -15.35
CA ARG A 90 -2.32 3.16 -15.82
C ARG A 90 -1.09 3.60 -16.59
N GLU A 91 -1.27 4.61 -17.42
CA GLU A 91 -0.27 5.18 -18.32
C GLU A 91 0.93 5.70 -17.52
N GLU A 92 0.66 6.41 -16.40
CA GLU A 92 1.72 6.89 -15.51
C GLU A 92 2.52 5.76 -14.85
N ALA A 93 1.85 4.66 -14.50
CA ALA A 93 2.49 3.48 -13.92
C ALA A 93 3.33 2.73 -14.97
N GLU A 94 2.84 2.60 -16.20
CA GLU A 94 3.51 1.90 -17.30
C GLU A 94 4.78 2.63 -17.74
N ARG A 95 4.80 3.96 -17.74
CA ARG A 95 6.01 4.79 -17.97
C ARG A 95 7.18 4.47 -17.04
N GLN A 96 6.94 3.77 -15.93
CA GLN A 96 8.01 3.38 -15.01
C GLN A 96 8.80 2.14 -15.47
N HIS A 97 8.34 1.44 -16.51
CA HIS A 97 8.95 0.19 -17.00
C HIS A 97 9.18 -0.83 -15.86
N LYS A 98 8.15 -1.03 -15.04
CA LYS A 98 8.11 -2.01 -13.93
C LYS A 98 6.83 -2.82 -14.00
N ARG A 99 6.79 -3.94 -13.28
CA ARG A 99 5.56 -4.72 -13.09
C ARG A 99 4.48 -3.82 -12.49
N VAL A 100 3.35 -3.72 -13.17
CA VAL A 100 2.15 -2.98 -12.75
C VAL A 100 1.15 -3.96 -12.11
N LEU A 101 0.55 -3.55 -11.00
CA LEU A 101 -0.55 -4.21 -10.33
C LEU A 101 -1.71 -3.22 -10.22
N ARG A 102 -2.94 -3.72 -10.12
CA ARG A 102 -4.15 -2.90 -9.99
C ARG A 102 -4.69 -3.02 -8.57
N LEU A 103 -4.94 -1.89 -7.91
CA LEU A 103 -5.78 -1.79 -6.72
C LEU A 103 -7.17 -1.38 -7.19
N ALA A 104 -8.11 -2.33 -7.12
CA ALA A 104 -9.48 -2.12 -7.57
C ALA A 104 -10.21 -1.12 -6.66
N GLY A 105 -10.92 -0.19 -7.30
CA GLY A 105 -11.89 0.70 -6.68
C GLY A 105 -13.33 0.30 -7.02
N ASN A 106 -14.23 1.28 -6.98
CA ASN A 106 -15.64 1.10 -7.36
C ASN A 106 -15.84 1.49 -8.83
N GLN A 107 -16.82 0.89 -9.53
CA GLN A 107 -17.28 1.34 -10.85
C GLN A 107 -16.11 1.64 -11.82
N ASP A 108 -15.27 0.63 -12.05
CA ASP A 108 -14.08 0.63 -12.93
C ASP A 108 -12.87 1.48 -12.50
N ASP A 109 -13.01 2.33 -11.49
CA ASP A 109 -11.89 3.09 -10.95
C ASP A 109 -10.78 2.18 -10.39
N ALA A 110 -9.54 2.64 -10.51
CA ALA A 110 -8.39 1.95 -9.96
C ALA A 110 -7.25 2.90 -9.56
N ILE A 111 -6.40 2.39 -8.68
CA ILE A 111 -5.05 2.93 -8.44
C ILE A 111 -4.06 1.89 -8.96
N TYR A 112 -3.05 2.35 -9.67
CA TYR A 112 -2.04 1.48 -10.26
C TYR A 112 -0.79 1.45 -9.38
N ILE A 113 -0.20 0.28 -9.25
CA ILE A 113 0.93 0.04 -8.35
C ILE A 113 2.09 -0.50 -9.14
N THR A 114 3.20 0.21 -9.17
CA THR A 114 4.45 -0.34 -9.71
C THR A 114 5.21 -1.06 -8.62
N SER A 115 5.81 -2.21 -8.95
CA SER A 115 6.57 -3.03 -8.01
C SER A 115 7.98 -3.31 -8.53
N ARG A 116 8.99 -3.09 -7.68
CA ARG A 116 10.40 -3.39 -7.97
C ARG A 116 11.06 -4.19 -6.83
N PRO A 117 12.13 -4.96 -7.11
CA PRO A 117 12.93 -5.56 -6.04
C PRO A 117 13.44 -4.49 -5.08
N ALA A 118 13.42 -4.78 -3.78
CA ALA A 118 14.19 -3.98 -2.84
C ALA A 118 15.68 -4.27 -3.11
N ARG A 119 16.47 -3.23 -3.40
CA ARG A 119 17.94 -3.38 -3.51
C ARG A 119 18.43 -4.08 -2.24
N ARG A 120 19.18 -5.19 -2.38
CA ARG A 120 19.99 -5.72 -1.27
C ARG A 120 20.91 -4.58 -0.85
N GLN A 121 20.79 -4.10 0.39
CA GLN A 121 21.87 -3.31 0.97
C GLN A 121 23.09 -4.24 0.96
N ARG A 122 24.15 -3.87 0.24
CA ARG A 122 25.48 -4.44 0.47
C ARG A 122 25.76 -4.19 1.95
N GLN A 123 25.78 -5.25 2.76
CA GLN A 123 26.30 -5.14 4.12
C GLN A 123 27.75 -4.66 3.95
N LYS A 124 28.06 -3.45 4.43
CA LYS A 124 29.45 -3.11 4.75
C LYS A 124 29.81 -4.06 5.89
N LEU A 125 30.62 -5.09 5.63
CA LEU A 125 31.32 -5.77 6.70
C LEU A 125 32.16 -4.70 7.42
N PRO A 126 32.14 -4.64 8.76
CA PRO A 126 33.13 -3.84 9.47
C PRO A 126 34.51 -4.39 9.08
N ALA A 127 35.42 -3.48 8.72
CA ALA A 127 36.83 -3.85 8.56
C ALA A 127 37.30 -4.45 9.89
N ALA A 128 37.85 -5.66 9.83
CA ALA A 128 38.51 -6.28 10.97
C ALA A 128 39.67 -5.37 11.39
N ALA A 129 39.72 -5.04 12.68
CA ALA A 129 40.83 -4.36 13.33
C ALA A 129 41.90 -5.38 13.74
#